data_AF-A0A660QLM4-F1
#
_entry.id   AF-A0A660QLM4-F1
#
_cell.length_a   1.000
_cell.length_b   1.000
_cell.length_c   1.000
_cell.angle_alpha   90.00
_cell.angle_beta   90.00
_cell.angle_gamma   90.00
#
_symmetry.space_group_name_H-M   'P 1'
#
loop_
_entity.id
_entity.type
_entity.pdbx_description
1 polymer ?
#
loop_
_entity_poly.entity_id
_entity_poly.type
_entity_poly.pdbx_seq_one_letter_code
_entity_poly.pdbx_strand_id
1 'polypeptide(L)'
;MRRFLKTLIIYILVASGAILMLMPFAWMVATSFKLPSEVEEWPPKWTSKNFLSERNVKVKVVEKVGGIDWRSLSIREAMAFVTLKKKGRNVLSLLIDDDPVRRGTLFIDFSSPNGGNPDYATRIDEESFQEFKKSLQNYKTSSDLKKIFEEDDPPVFFSEIFSFYRSSKKPFLDRIDLVDRMENYLKLAEKSYNTLKRFADIRIKDEEEKKKFKEFLTESHESLSDFVSNVQVYRAGVESVLEDKEVEKIVKDMESLIEEIGSPSFMDPSVTPLLNFYRKKILEPLITERDTLEVYLKVKKFYRTVQNKALDGSRIVAKFRTEEEKSRLLRERIMNGIKNERYRRILEELMNEKDLAEKFARVLDEEVLEELKHLGIKDKDLSPVFNDIKDSVVRLANLLIEKGKDLKDYFKESADIDAFLKSLEKDFGGSSSFILVKGKIAKLSKKIPPRELFSVMKEVFDDVEAISLVRRIYSDTVSELKLISAPSKVIAVRMRGSENLEIVFDGIDKVFFEDEKYFVRAKFSLGEVFANIFQNYVDAWKSAPFARYYMNTVIVATTTTILEVIIASMPAFAFSILKFPGR
;
A
#
# COMPACT_ATOMS: atom_id res chain seq x y z
N MET A 1 -51.70 13.41 52.23
CA MET A 1 -51.27 12.20 51.49
C MET A 1 -51.62 12.22 50.00
N ARG A 2 -52.89 12.36 49.57
CA ARG A 2 -53.27 12.39 48.13
C ARG A 2 -52.64 13.52 47.30
N ARG A 3 -52.51 14.74 47.85
CA ARG A 3 -51.87 15.88 47.15
C ARG A 3 -50.37 15.64 46.93
N PHE A 4 -49.67 15.14 47.95
CA PHE A 4 -48.25 14.77 47.87
C PHE A 4 -48.00 13.70 46.81
N LEU A 5 -48.81 12.64 46.77
CA LEU A 5 -48.68 11.57 45.77
C LEU A 5 -48.89 12.08 44.33
N LYS A 6 -49.87 12.97 44.11
CA LYS A 6 -50.08 13.61 42.80
C LYS A 6 -48.89 14.46 42.37
N THR A 7 -48.36 15.30 43.26
CA THR A 7 -47.18 16.13 42.98
C THR A 7 -45.94 15.27 42.70
N LEU A 8 -45.74 14.19 43.45
CA LEU A 8 -44.64 13.25 43.22
C LEU A 8 -44.74 12.59 41.83
N ILE A 9 -45.93 12.13 41.44
CA ILE A 9 -46.17 11.55 40.11
C ILE A 9 -45.89 12.57 39.01
N ILE A 10 -46.35 13.83 39.18
CA ILE A 10 -46.08 14.91 38.21
C ILE A 10 -44.57 15.14 38.09
N TYR A 11 -43.83 15.24 39.20
CA TYR A 11 -42.38 15.45 39.13
C TYR A 11 -41.64 14.28 38.50
N ILE A 12 -42.04 13.03 38.77
CA ILE A 12 -41.45 11.86 38.11
C ILE A 12 -41.69 11.93 36.60
N LEU A 13 -42.89 12.31 36.16
CA LEU A 13 -43.26 12.41 34.75
C LEU A 13 -42.53 13.57 34.04
N VAL A 14 -42.40 14.72 34.70
CA VAL A 14 -41.62 15.86 34.18
C VAL A 14 -40.13 15.54 34.14
N ALA A 15 -39.59 14.89 35.17
CA ALA A 15 -38.18 14.49 35.21
C ALA A 15 -37.86 13.43 34.16
N SER A 16 -38.74 12.43 33.95
CA SER A 16 -38.56 11.44 32.89
C SER A 16 -38.65 12.07 31.50
N GLY A 17 -39.61 12.99 31.28
CA GLY A 17 -39.69 13.79 30.07
C GLY A 17 -38.41 14.58 29.82
N ALA A 18 -37.87 15.25 30.83
CA ALA A 18 -36.60 15.99 30.73
C ALA A 18 -35.41 15.06 30.39
N ILE A 19 -35.29 13.91 31.05
CA ILE A 19 -34.23 12.92 30.76
C ILE A 19 -34.34 12.43 29.32
N LEU A 20 -35.54 12.11 28.85
CA LEU A 20 -35.79 11.69 27.46
C LEU A 20 -35.42 12.80 26.46
N MET A 21 -35.69 14.07 26.77
CA MET A 21 -35.30 15.20 25.93
C MET A 21 -33.78 15.44 25.93
N LEU A 22 -33.07 15.13 27.03
CA LEU A 22 -31.62 15.26 27.13
C LEU A 22 -30.86 14.08 26.52
N MET A 23 -31.48 12.91 26.39
CA MET A 23 -30.86 11.70 25.83
C MET A 23 -30.19 11.93 24.47
N PRO A 24 -30.82 12.58 23.46
CA PRO A 24 -30.16 12.87 22.18
C PRO A 24 -28.92 13.76 22.33
N PHE A 25 -28.94 14.74 23.24
CA PHE A 25 -27.80 15.61 23.50
C PHE A 25 -26.68 14.87 24.22
N ALA A 26 -27.00 14.04 25.21
CA ALA A 26 -26.04 13.19 25.89
C ALA A 26 -25.38 12.21 24.91
N TRP A 27 -26.16 11.66 23.98
CA TRP A 27 -25.64 10.83 22.90
C TRP A 27 -24.70 11.61 21.98
N MET A 28 -25.06 12.83 21.56
CA MET A 28 -24.22 13.68 20.71
C MET A 28 -22.88 14.04 21.38
N VAL A 29 -22.89 14.30 22.69
CA VAL A 29 -21.65 14.52 23.46
C VAL A 29 -20.84 13.22 23.52
N ALA A 30 -21.46 12.08 23.81
CA ALA A 30 -20.78 10.80 23.85
C ALA A 30 -20.15 10.43 22.49
N THR A 31 -20.88 10.63 21.38
CA THR A 31 -20.37 10.34 20.03
C THR A 31 -19.22 11.24 19.62
N SER A 32 -19.17 12.49 20.10
CA SER A 32 -18.05 13.38 19.83
C SER A 32 -16.70 12.88 20.35
N PHE A 33 -16.70 12.00 21.37
CA PHE A 33 -15.49 11.37 21.94
C PHE A 33 -15.17 9.99 21.35
N LYS A 34 -16.00 9.46 20.44
CA LYS A 34 -15.83 8.11 19.87
C LYS A 34 -14.87 8.10 18.69
N LEU A 35 -14.21 6.97 18.50
CA LEU A 35 -13.44 6.71 17.28
C LEU A 35 -14.38 6.38 16.09
N PRO A 36 -13.93 6.55 14.84
CA PRO A 36 -14.75 6.31 13.65
C PRO A 36 -15.41 4.92 13.63
N SER A 37 -14.67 3.85 13.96
CA SER A 37 -15.24 2.49 13.94
C SER A 37 -16.33 2.27 14.99
N GLU A 38 -16.34 3.05 16.07
CA GLU A 38 -17.33 2.95 17.15
C GLU A 38 -18.63 3.68 16.83
N VAL A 39 -18.60 4.62 15.89
CA VAL A 39 -19.79 5.34 15.41
C VAL A 39 -20.62 4.43 14.49
N GLU A 40 -19.96 3.54 13.76
CA GLU A 40 -20.57 2.60 12.81
C GLU A 40 -21.00 1.27 13.46
N GLU A 41 -20.62 1.02 14.72
CA GLU A 41 -20.90 -0.25 15.41
C GLU A 41 -22.34 -0.34 15.94
N TRP A 42 -23.00 -1.48 15.70
CA TRP A 42 -24.31 -1.83 16.27
C TRP A 42 -24.21 -3.09 17.15
N PRO A 43 -24.75 -3.09 18.39
CA PRO A 43 -25.56 -2.04 19.02
C PRO A 43 -24.73 -0.85 19.54
N PRO A 44 -25.36 0.34 19.70
CA PRO A 44 -24.70 1.55 20.17
C PRO A 44 -24.15 1.38 21.59
N LYS A 45 -22.84 1.59 21.76
CA LYS A 45 -22.16 1.62 23.07
C LYS A 45 -22.10 3.04 23.62
N TRP A 46 -22.28 3.23 24.93
CA TRP A 46 -22.17 4.55 25.57
C TRP A 46 -20.73 4.92 25.97
N THR A 47 -19.84 3.93 26.02
CA THR A 47 -18.41 4.13 26.28
C THR A 47 -17.64 4.38 24.98
N SER A 48 -16.38 4.82 25.10
CA SER A 48 -15.46 5.04 23.97
C SER A 48 -14.13 4.33 24.24
N LYS A 49 -13.56 3.73 23.20
CA LYS A 49 -12.20 3.16 23.18
C LYS A 49 -11.15 4.22 23.52
N ASN A 50 -11.43 5.51 23.30
CA ASN A 50 -10.51 6.61 23.68
C ASN A 50 -10.28 6.73 25.19
N PHE A 51 -11.17 6.16 26.03
CA PHE A 51 -11.01 6.13 27.48
C PHE A 51 -10.06 5.03 27.97
N LEU A 52 -9.68 4.10 27.10
CA LEU A 52 -8.85 2.95 27.47
C LEU A 52 -7.36 3.33 27.50
N SER A 53 -6.66 2.83 28.51
CA SER A 53 -5.19 2.92 28.61
C SER A 53 -4.47 1.90 27.72
N GLU A 54 -5.18 0.92 27.18
CA GLU A 54 -4.64 -0.09 26.26
C GLU A 54 -5.68 -0.44 25.18
N ARG A 55 -5.21 -0.59 23.95
CA ARG A 55 -6.02 -0.98 22.78
C ARG A 55 -5.29 -2.03 21.96
N ASN A 56 -6.01 -3.07 21.54
CA ASN A 56 -5.56 -3.94 20.47
C ASN A 56 -5.78 -3.23 19.13
N VAL A 57 -4.83 -3.36 18.21
CA VAL A 57 -4.85 -2.72 16.90
C VAL A 57 -4.77 -3.82 15.85
N LYS A 58 -5.83 -3.95 15.05
CA LYS A 58 -5.82 -4.92 13.94
C LYS A 58 -4.88 -4.42 12.85
N VAL A 59 -4.00 -5.31 12.38
CA VAL A 59 -3.06 -5.02 11.31
C VAL A 59 -3.08 -6.10 10.24
N LYS A 60 -2.76 -5.72 9.02
CA LYS A 60 -2.60 -6.60 7.86
C LYS A 60 -1.27 -6.31 7.19
N VAL A 61 -0.52 -7.35 6.84
CA VAL A 61 0.69 -7.19 6.04
C VAL A 61 0.29 -6.69 4.65
N VAL A 62 0.97 -5.67 4.14
CA VAL A 62 0.75 -5.13 2.79
C VAL A 62 2.05 -5.12 2.00
N GLU A 63 1.99 -5.62 0.77
CA GLU A 63 3.17 -5.74 -0.11
C GLU A 63 3.69 -4.38 -0.57
N LYS A 64 2.78 -3.42 -0.74
CA LYS A 64 3.12 -2.05 -1.12
C LYS A 64 3.46 -1.28 0.13
N VAL A 65 4.69 -0.76 0.18
CA VAL A 65 5.08 0.28 1.12
C VAL A 65 4.03 1.38 1.04
N GLY A 66 3.43 1.69 2.19
CA GLY A 66 2.39 2.71 2.33
C GLY A 66 2.78 3.93 1.52
N GLY A 67 1.93 4.27 0.54
CA GLY A 67 2.20 5.35 -0.38
C GLY A 67 2.59 6.61 0.38
N ILE A 68 3.69 7.22 -0.03
CA ILE A 68 4.04 8.60 0.32
C ILE A 68 2.77 9.44 0.14
N ASP A 69 2.42 10.29 1.11
CA ASP A 69 1.20 11.09 1.05
C ASP A 69 1.24 12.07 -0.13
N TRP A 70 0.77 11.60 -1.28
CA TRP A 70 0.76 12.30 -2.57
C TRP A 70 -0.04 13.59 -2.53
N ARG A 71 -0.93 13.76 -1.54
CA ARG A 71 -1.78 14.96 -1.41
C ARG A 71 -0.99 16.20 -1.01
N SER A 72 0.23 16.02 -0.51
CA SER A 72 1.17 17.09 -0.15
C SER A 72 2.23 17.39 -1.21
N LEU A 73 2.28 16.61 -2.30
CA LEU A 73 3.31 16.72 -3.34
C LEU A 73 2.74 17.38 -4.60
N SER A 74 3.47 18.33 -5.17
CA SER A 74 3.25 18.74 -6.55
C SER A 74 3.51 17.56 -7.51
N ILE A 75 2.88 17.56 -8.69
CA ILE A 75 3.10 16.56 -9.75
C ILE A 75 4.60 16.43 -10.12
N ARG A 76 5.38 17.49 -9.93
CA ARG A 76 6.83 17.54 -10.15
C ARG A 76 7.62 16.79 -9.08
N GLU A 77 7.14 16.78 -7.84
CA GLU A 77 7.76 16.08 -6.72
C GLU A 77 7.37 14.62 -6.68
N ALA A 78 6.15 14.31 -7.12
CA ALA A 78 5.70 12.94 -7.33
C ALA A 78 6.60 12.16 -8.32
N MET A 79 7.13 12.83 -9.35
CA MET A 79 8.01 12.22 -10.36
C MET A 79 9.45 12.01 -9.88
N ALA A 80 9.92 12.73 -8.86
CA ALA A 80 11.28 12.61 -8.29
C ALA A 80 11.41 11.48 -7.25
N PHE A 81 10.30 10.87 -6.81
CA PHE A 81 10.31 9.69 -5.93
C PHE A 81 10.41 8.36 -6.69
N VAL A 82 10.23 8.37 -8.01
CA VAL A 82 10.35 7.18 -8.87
C VAL A 82 11.82 6.74 -8.98
N THR A 83 12.77 7.63 -8.73
CA THR A 83 14.22 7.34 -8.62
C THR A 83 14.60 6.46 -7.44
N LEU A 84 13.67 6.20 -6.52
CA LEU A 84 13.89 5.39 -5.33
C LEU A 84 13.07 4.12 -5.29
N LYS A 85 12.56 3.68 -6.45
CA LYS A 85 11.90 2.38 -6.66
C LYS A 85 12.80 1.15 -6.44
N LYS A 86 13.86 1.23 -5.63
CA LYS A 86 14.24 0.04 -4.87
C LYS A 86 13.10 -0.18 -3.89
N LYS A 87 12.12 -1.02 -4.28
CA LYS A 87 11.13 -1.67 -3.39
C LYS A 87 11.83 -1.78 -2.03
N GLY A 88 11.33 -1.18 -0.95
CA GLY A 88 12.04 -1.19 0.34
C GLY A 88 12.23 -2.63 0.78
N ARG A 89 13.32 -3.27 0.33
CA ARG A 89 13.49 -4.71 0.38
C ARG A 89 13.52 -5.18 1.80
N ASN A 90 14.01 -4.33 2.69
CA ASN A 90 14.08 -4.51 4.12
C ASN A 90 12.97 -3.80 4.91
N VAL A 91 11.91 -3.30 4.25
CA VAL A 91 10.83 -2.56 4.91
C VAL A 91 9.53 -3.35 4.81
N LEU A 92 9.15 -4.00 5.90
CA LEU A 92 7.84 -4.63 6.02
C LEU A 92 6.80 -3.56 6.37
N SER A 93 5.66 -3.58 5.68
CA SER A 93 4.56 -2.66 5.94
C SER A 93 3.35 -3.40 6.49
N LEU A 94 2.83 -2.89 7.61
CA LEU A 94 1.62 -3.35 8.27
C LEU A 94 0.57 -2.23 8.17
N LEU A 95 -0.49 -2.47 7.42
CA LEU A 95 -1.65 -1.58 7.36
C LEU A 95 -2.53 -1.82 8.59
N ILE A 96 -2.82 -0.77 9.34
CA ILE A 96 -3.78 -0.74 10.43
C ILE A 96 -5.18 -0.77 9.82
N ASP A 97 -5.88 -1.87 10.03
CA ASP A 97 -7.27 -2.10 9.61
C ASP A 97 -8.20 -1.88 10.82
N ASP A 98 -7.98 -0.77 11.51
CA ASP A 98 -8.64 -0.37 12.76
C ASP A 98 -8.54 1.15 12.94
N ASP A 99 -9.06 1.67 14.05
CA ASP A 99 -8.95 3.09 14.37
C ASP A 99 -7.47 3.51 14.55
N PRO A 100 -7.07 4.67 14.00
CA PRO A 100 -5.68 5.10 13.95
C PRO A 100 -5.04 5.27 15.34
N VAL A 101 -3.73 4.99 15.40
CA VAL A 101 -2.92 5.22 16.62
C VAL A 101 -1.92 6.34 16.36
N ARG A 102 -2.04 7.42 17.14
CA ARG A 102 -1.26 8.67 16.95
C ARG A 102 -0.21 8.94 18.03
N ARG A 103 -0.26 8.22 19.15
CA ARG A 103 0.59 8.43 20.34
C ARG A 103 0.68 7.15 21.17
N GLY A 104 1.41 7.18 22.29
CA GLY A 104 1.56 6.03 23.18
C GLY A 104 2.76 5.15 22.83
N THR A 105 2.74 3.94 23.36
CA THR A 105 3.76 2.91 23.13
C THR A 105 3.13 1.72 22.43
N LEU A 106 3.67 1.36 21.27
CA LEU A 106 3.29 0.19 20.51
C LEU A 106 4.10 -1.03 20.95
N PHE A 107 3.39 -2.13 21.13
CA PHE A 107 3.93 -3.47 21.35
C PHE A 107 3.53 -4.28 20.12
N ILE A 108 4.52 -4.65 19.32
CA ILE A 108 4.35 -5.40 18.07
C ILE A 108 4.91 -6.79 18.35
N ASP A 109 4.02 -7.75 18.54
CA ASP A 109 4.37 -9.15 18.78
C ASP A 109 4.37 -9.91 17.44
N PHE A 110 5.48 -10.57 17.13
CA PHE A 110 5.57 -11.55 16.06
C PHE A 110 4.99 -12.87 16.55
N SER A 111 4.16 -13.51 15.74
CA SER A 111 3.64 -14.85 15.99
C SER A 111 4.00 -15.74 14.81
N SER A 112 5.11 -16.46 14.94
CA SER A 112 5.55 -17.39 13.91
C SER A 112 4.64 -18.60 13.81
N PRO A 113 4.33 -19.09 12.58
CA PRO A 113 3.50 -20.28 12.38
C PRO A 113 3.99 -21.51 13.15
N ASN A 114 5.30 -21.61 13.40
CA ASN A 114 5.94 -22.75 14.08
C ASN A 114 6.08 -22.56 15.60
N GLY A 115 5.71 -21.39 16.13
CA GLY A 115 6.03 -20.97 17.50
C GLY A 115 7.51 -20.59 17.64
N GLY A 116 7.79 -19.56 18.43
CA GLY A 116 9.15 -19.02 18.62
C GLY A 116 9.38 -17.70 17.89
N ASN A 117 10.65 -17.37 17.66
CA ASN A 117 11.05 -16.15 16.97
C ASN A 117 11.01 -16.37 15.45
N PRO A 118 10.67 -15.35 14.63
CA PRO A 118 10.61 -15.47 13.18
C PRO A 118 11.94 -15.91 12.55
N ASP A 119 11.87 -16.84 11.60
CA ASP A 119 13.01 -17.34 10.84
C ASP A 119 13.26 -16.52 9.56
N TYR A 120 14.52 -16.38 9.16
CA TYR A 120 14.94 -15.60 8.01
C TYR A 120 16.23 -16.12 7.39
N ALA A 121 16.57 -15.60 6.21
CA ALA A 121 17.86 -15.79 5.56
C ALA A 121 18.55 -14.46 5.28
N THR A 122 19.88 -14.40 5.41
CA THR A 122 20.68 -13.24 4.98
C THR A 122 21.27 -13.41 3.59
N ARG A 123 21.46 -14.66 3.16
CA ARG A 123 21.98 -15.01 1.84
C ARG A 123 21.40 -16.35 1.45
N ILE A 124 20.95 -16.46 0.22
CA ILE A 124 20.51 -17.73 -0.38
C ILE A 124 21.62 -18.20 -1.29
N ASP A 125 21.89 -19.50 -1.26
CA ASP A 125 22.88 -20.11 -2.14
C ASP A 125 22.36 -20.13 -3.58
N GLU A 126 23.14 -19.53 -4.49
CA GLU A 126 22.73 -19.32 -5.88
C GLU A 126 22.60 -20.65 -6.64
N GLU A 127 23.52 -21.60 -6.40
CA GLU A 127 23.50 -22.90 -7.06
C GLU A 127 22.26 -23.70 -6.66
N SER A 128 21.98 -23.78 -5.36
CA SER A 128 20.78 -24.41 -4.81
C SER A 128 19.50 -23.75 -5.32
N PHE A 129 19.47 -22.42 -5.46
CA PHE A 129 18.31 -21.70 -5.99
C PHE A 129 18.08 -21.98 -7.47
N GLN A 130 19.14 -22.02 -8.28
CA GLN A 130 19.04 -22.32 -9.71
C GLN A 130 18.63 -23.77 -9.96
N GLU A 131 19.12 -24.73 -9.16
CA GLU A 131 18.64 -26.12 -9.21
C GLU A 131 17.15 -26.22 -8.84
N PHE A 132 16.74 -25.51 -7.79
CA PHE A 132 15.35 -25.39 -7.40
C PHE A 132 14.48 -24.81 -8.53
N LYS A 133 14.90 -23.71 -9.18
CA LYS A 133 14.19 -23.10 -10.33
C LYS A 133 14.04 -24.09 -11.49
N LYS A 134 15.09 -24.83 -11.84
CA LYS A 134 15.03 -25.88 -12.89
C LYS A 134 13.97 -26.94 -12.55
N SER A 135 13.84 -27.29 -11.27
CA SER A 135 12.84 -28.25 -10.82
C SER A 135 11.38 -27.77 -10.95
N LEU A 136 11.15 -26.46 -11.17
CA LEU A 136 9.83 -25.88 -11.41
C LEU A 136 9.43 -25.89 -12.89
N GLN A 137 10.38 -25.99 -13.82
CA GLN A 137 10.12 -25.89 -15.26
C GLN A 137 9.29 -27.07 -15.82
N ASN A 138 9.27 -28.20 -15.12
CA ASN A 138 8.56 -29.41 -15.53
C ASN A 138 7.04 -29.34 -15.28
N TYR A 139 6.57 -28.40 -14.47
CA TYR A 139 5.15 -28.27 -14.13
C TYR A 139 4.36 -27.55 -15.24
N LYS A 140 3.15 -28.02 -15.52
CA LYS A 140 2.23 -27.35 -16.45
C LYS A 140 1.56 -26.17 -15.74
N THR A 141 2.05 -24.96 -16.00
CA THR A 141 1.56 -23.73 -15.35
C THR A 141 1.22 -22.63 -16.34
N SER A 142 0.53 -21.59 -15.84
CA SER A 142 0.16 -20.40 -16.62
C SER A 142 1.38 -19.60 -17.10
N SER A 143 1.21 -18.80 -18.15
CA SER A 143 2.26 -17.93 -18.67
C SER A 143 2.73 -16.90 -17.65
N ASP A 144 1.85 -16.46 -16.75
CA ASP A 144 2.18 -15.45 -15.75
C ASP A 144 3.10 -16.03 -14.69
N LEU A 145 2.86 -17.27 -14.25
CA LEU A 145 3.74 -17.95 -13.31
C LEU A 145 5.10 -18.27 -13.94
N LYS A 146 5.13 -18.62 -15.23
CA LYS A 146 6.38 -18.85 -15.96
C LYS A 146 7.27 -17.60 -16.05
N LYS A 147 6.68 -16.41 -16.17
CA LYS A 147 7.45 -15.16 -16.11
C LYS A 147 8.10 -14.96 -14.74
N ILE A 148 7.41 -15.30 -13.65
CA ILE A 148 7.98 -15.21 -12.30
C ILE A 148 9.16 -16.17 -12.15
N PHE A 149 9.13 -17.34 -12.80
CA PHE A 149 10.26 -18.28 -12.81
C PHE A 149 11.51 -17.74 -13.51
N GLU A 150 11.41 -16.67 -14.31
CA GLU A 150 12.56 -16.02 -14.94
C GLU A 150 13.32 -15.12 -13.96
N GLU A 151 12.73 -14.75 -12.81
CA GLU A 151 13.38 -13.90 -11.81
C GLU A 151 14.57 -14.62 -11.15
N ASP A 152 15.75 -14.00 -11.22
CA ASP A 152 17.01 -14.55 -10.71
C ASP A 152 17.34 -14.08 -9.30
N ASP A 153 16.70 -13.00 -8.83
CA ASP A 153 16.86 -12.54 -7.46
C ASP A 153 15.94 -13.33 -6.51
N PRO A 154 16.47 -14.14 -5.57
CA PRO A 154 15.63 -15.05 -4.79
C PRO A 154 14.58 -14.37 -3.90
N PRO A 155 14.90 -13.28 -3.15
CA PRO A 155 13.86 -12.57 -2.40
C PRO A 155 12.79 -11.92 -3.28
N VAL A 156 13.14 -11.39 -4.46
CA VAL A 156 12.13 -10.86 -5.40
C VAL A 156 11.26 -11.99 -5.94
N PHE A 157 11.86 -13.12 -6.33
CA PHE A 157 11.15 -14.32 -6.74
C PHE A 157 10.13 -14.76 -5.69
N PHE A 158 10.53 -14.90 -4.42
CA PHE A 158 9.59 -15.30 -3.36
C PHE A 158 8.46 -14.29 -3.16
N SER A 159 8.77 -12.99 -3.19
CA SER A 159 7.77 -11.94 -3.03
C SER A 159 6.74 -11.98 -4.17
N GLU A 160 7.18 -12.18 -5.41
CA GLU A 160 6.29 -12.26 -6.57
C GLU A 160 5.47 -13.55 -6.60
N ILE A 161 6.07 -14.69 -6.22
CA ILE A 161 5.35 -15.96 -6.05
C ILE A 161 4.27 -15.83 -4.97
N PHE A 162 4.62 -15.34 -3.77
CA PHE A 162 3.63 -15.20 -2.70
C PHE A 162 2.56 -14.16 -3.02
N SER A 163 2.91 -13.09 -3.75
CA SER A 163 1.92 -12.18 -4.32
C SER A 163 0.91 -12.88 -5.22
N PHE A 164 1.39 -13.67 -6.18
CA PHE A 164 0.52 -14.43 -7.08
C PHE A 164 -0.43 -15.35 -6.32
N TYR A 165 0.07 -16.10 -5.34
CA TYR A 165 -0.73 -17.10 -4.62
C TYR A 165 -1.60 -16.53 -3.49
N ARG A 166 -1.14 -15.53 -2.73
CA ARG A 166 -1.76 -15.14 -1.44
C ARG A 166 -2.22 -13.69 -1.34
N SER A 167 -1.58 -12.74 -2.00
CA SER A 167 -1.73 -11.31 -1.65
C SER A 167 -2.05 -10.37 -2.82
N SER A 168 -2.07 -10.86 -4.05
CA SER A 168 -2.52 -10.08 -5.21
C SER A 168 -4.00 -9.70 -5.09
N LYS A 169 -4.50 -8.85 -6.00
CA LYS A 169 -5.92 -8.45 -6.01
C LYS A 169 -6.88 -9.64 -6.18
N LYS A 170 -6.42 -10.71 -6.83
CA LYS A 170 -7.14 -11.96 -7.03
C LYS A 170 -6.16 -13.12 -6.79
N PRO A 171 -5.85 -13.45 -5.52
CA PRO A 171 -4.90 -14.49 -5.19
C PRO A 171 -5.34 -15.84 -5.75
N PHE A 172 -4.39 -16.64 -6.24
CA PHE A 172 -4.72 -17.98 -6.75
C PHE A 172 -5.30 -18.90 -5.65
N LEU A 173 -4.85 -18.73 -4.40
CA LEU A 173 -5.32 -19.50 -3.23
C LEU A 173 -6.52 -18.86 -2.52
N ASP A 174 -7.18 -17.86 -3.11
CA ASP A 174 -8.44 -17.37 -2.57
C ASP A 174 -9.46 -18.50 -2.53
N ARG A 175 -10.09 -18.67 -1.36
CA ARG A 175 -10.99 -19.79 -1.06
C ARG A 175 -12.22 -19.80 -1.96
N ILE A 176 -12.80 -18.63 -2.18
CA ILE A 176 -14.03 -18.50 -2.97
C ILE A 176 -13.68 -18.73 -4.44
N ASP A 177 -12.63 -18.05 -4.93
CA ASP A 177 -12.21 -18.18 -6.31
C ASP A 177 -11.76 -19.62 -6.65
N LEU A 178 -11.09 -20.35 -5.76
CA LEU A 178 -10.73 -21.75 -5.99
C LEU A 178 -11.98 -22.62 -6.18
N VAL A 179 -12.94 -22.52 -5.27
CA VAL A 179 -14.18 -23.32 -5.33
C VAL A 179 -14.96 -22.98 -6.60
N ASP A 180 -15.07 -21.70 -6.93
CA ASP A 180 -15.72 -21.24 -8.15
C ASP A 180 -14.99 -21.74 -9.41
N ARG A 181 -13.66 -21.77 -9.42
CA ARG A 181 -12.88 -22.37 -10.52
C ARG A 181 -13.20 -23.86 -10.68
N MET A 182 -13.29 -24.61 -9.60
CA MET A 182 -13.59 -26.05 -9.63
C MET A 182 -15.03 -26.36 -10.05
N GLU A 183 -16.01 -25.60 -9.56
CA GLU A 183 -17.40 -25.73 -10.00
C GLU A 183 -17.57 -25.39 -11.49
N ASN A 184 -16.89 -24.35 -11.96
CA ASN A 184 -16.91 -23.98 -13.38
C ASN A 184 -16.18 -25.01 -14.25
N TYR A 185 -15.09 -25.57 -13.75
CA TYR A 185 -14.37 -26.66 -14.42
C TYR A 185 -15.26 -27.90 -14.58
N LEU A 186 -15.97 -28.34 -13.53
CA LEU A 186 -16.92 -29.46 -13.61
C LEU A 186 -17.99 -29.22 -14.69
N LYS A 187 -18.60 -28.03 -14.75
CA LYS A 187 -19.59 -27.68 -15.78
C LYS A 187 -19.04 -27.74 -17.21
N LEU A 188 -17.78 -27.36 -17.42
CA LEU A 188 -17.12 -27.45 -18.73
C LEU A 188 -16.74 -28.89 -19.08
N ALA A 189 -16.30 -29.66 -18.07
CA ALA A 189 -16.00 -31.07 -18.22
C ALA A 189 -17.27 -31.87 -18.57
N GLU A 190 -18.40 -31.61 -17.91
CA GLU A 190 -19.70 -32.25 -18.20
C GLU A 190 -20.12 -32.09 -19.67
N LYS A 191 -19.97 -30.88 -20.23
CA LYS A 191 -20.21 -30.65 -21.67
C LYS A 191 -19.29 -31.49 -22.55
N SER A 192 -18.03 -31.66 -22.14
CA SER A 192 -17.04 -32.45 -22.85
C SER A 192 -17.34 -33.95 -22.75
N TYR A 193 -17.71 -34.46 -21.58
CA TYR A 193 -18.19 -35.83 -21.37
C TYR A 193 -19.39 -36.16 -22.26
N ASN A 194 -20.41 -35.28 -22.28
CA ASN A 194 -21.60 -35.46 -23.11
C ASN A 194 -21.25 -35.47 -24.61
N THR A 195 -20.32 -34.63 -25.04
CA THR A 195 -19.84 -34.59 -26.42
C THR A 195 -19.10 -35.89 -26.78
N LEU A 196 -18.23 -36.37 -25.89
CA LEU A 196 -17.50 -37.63 -26.06
C LEU A 196 -18.44 -38.84 -26.12
N LYS A 197 -19.46 -38.90 -25.25
CA LYS A 197 -20.49 -39.96 -25.28
C LYS A 197 -21.22 -40.02 -26.62
N ARG A 198 -21.59 -38.86 -27.19
CA ARG A 198 -22.21 -38.76 -28.52
C ARG A 198 -21.27 -39.20 -29.64
N PHE A 199 -20.00 -38.80 -29.59
CA PHE A 199 -19.03 -39.22 -30.62
C PHE A 199 -18.66 -40.70 -30.52
N ALA A 200 -18.69 -41.28 -29.32
CA ALA A 200 -18.49 -42.71 -29.13
C ALA A 200 -19.54 -43.52 -29.90
N ASP A 201 -20.80 -43.11 -29.88
CA ASP A 201 -21.89 -43.75 -30.64
C ASP A 201 -21.67 -43.74 -32.15
N ILE A 202 -21.01 -42.69 -32.66
CA ILE A 202 -20.81 -42.49 -34.09
C ILE A 202 -19.51 -43.15 -34.58
N ARG A 203 -18.45 -43.15 -33.76
CA ARG A 203 -17.08 -43.50 -34.20
C ARG A 203 -16.65 -44.90 -33.82
N ILE A 204 -17.07 -45.41 -32.66
CA ILE A 204 -16.65 -46.72 -32.17
C ILE A 204 -17.62 -47.75 -32.73
N LYS A 205 -17.11 -48.68 -33.55
CA LYS A 205 -17.95 -49.71 -34.18
C LYS A 205 -18.08 -50.97 -33.32
N ASP A 206 -17.06 -51.28 -32.54
CA ASP A 206 -17.08 -52.40 -31.60
C ASP A 206 -17.97 -52.04 -30.40
N GLU A 207 -19.03 -52.83 -30.17
CA GLU A 207 -20.00 -52.53 -29.11
C GLU A 207 -19.44 -52.75 -27.70
N GLU A 208 -18.49 -53.68 -27.51
CA GLU A 208 -17.84 -53.91 -26.22
C GLU A 208 -16.89 -52.76 -25.88
N GLU A 209 -16.06 -52.32 -26.83
CA GLU A 209 -15.17 -51.16 -26.65
C GLU A 209 -15.98 -49.87 -26.46
N LYS A 210 -17.10 -49.71 -27.18
CA LYS A 210 -18.01 -48.56 -27.02
C LYS A 210 -18.61 -48.52 -25.61
N LYS A 211 -19.07 -49.67 -25.11
CA LYS A 211 -19.62 -49.79 -23.74
C LYS A 211 -18.56 -49.43 -22.70
N LYS A 212 -17.37 -50.04 -22.77
CA LYS A 212 -16.25 -49.74 -21.86
C LYS A 212 -15.87 -48.26 -21.87
N PHE A 213 -15.81 -47.63 -23.05
CA PHE A 213 -15.50 -46.22 -23.16
C PHE A 213 -16.58 -45.33 -22.49
N LYS A 214 -17.86 -45.66 -22.64
CA LYS A 214 -18.96 -44.92 -22.00
C LYS A 214 -19.02 -45.12 -20.49
N GLU A 215 -18.71 -46.32 -20.00
CA GLU A 215 -18.57 -46.62 -18.57
C GLU A 215 -17.44 -45.79 -17.97
N PHE A 216 -16.25 -45.83 -18.58
CA PHE A 216 -15.11 -44.97 -18.21
C PHE A 216 -15.48 -43.49 -18.11
N LEU A 217 -16.19 -42.93 -19.11
CA LEU A 217 -16.61 -41.53 -19.08
C LEU A 217 -17.62 -41.21 -17.98
N THR A 218 -18.41 -42.20 -17.55
CA THR A 218 -19.41 -42.02 -16.49
C THR A 218 -18.73 -42.06 -15.13
N GLU A 219 -17.88 -43.07 -14.89
CA GLU A 219 -17.06 -43.18 -13.67
C GLU A 219 -16.18 -41.94 -13.51
N SER A 220 -15.46 -41.53 -14.57
CA SER A 220 -14.62 -40.32 -14.53
C SER A 220 -15.39 -39.03 -14.21
N HIS A 221 -16.65 -38.95 -14.64
CA HIS A 221 -17.51 -37.81 -14.35
C HIS A 221 -17.98 -37.83 -12.89
N GLU A 222 -18.36 -38.99 -12.38
CA GLU A 222 -18.76 -39.20 -10.98
C GLU A 222 -17.60 -38.86 -10.03
N SER A 223 -16.40 -39.43 -10.25
CA SER A 223 -15.22 -39.14 -9.42
C SER A 223 -14.86 -37.66 -9.42
N LEU A 224 -14.95 -36.98 -10.59
CA LEU A 224 -14.72 -35.53 -10.68
C LEU A 224 -15.80 -34.73 -9.92
N SER A 225 -17.06 -35.14 -10.02
CA SER A 225 -18.18 -34.49 -9.31
C SER A 225 -18.02 -34.62 -7.79
N ASP A 226 -17.63 -35.80 -7.31
CA ASP A 226 -17.38 -36.07 -5.90
C ASP A 226 -16.21 -35.25 -5.37
N PHE A 227 -15.11 -35.18 -6.13
CA PHE A 227 -13.98 -34.31 -5.79
C PHE A 227 -14.40 -32.85 -5.65
N VAL A 228 -15.12 -32.30 -6.63
CA VAL A 228 -15.57 -30.90 -6.57
C VAL A 228 -16.50 -30.66 -5.38
N SER A 229 -17.37 -31.62 -5.06
CA SER A 229 -18.23 -31.57 -3.86
C SER A 229 -17.40 -31.53 -2.56
N ASN A 230 -16.32 -32.31 -2.48
CA ASN A 230 -15.40 -32.30 -1.34
C ASN A 230 -14.64 -30.97 -1.22
N VAL A 231 -14.33 -30.31 -2.34
CA VAL A 231 -13.65 -29.00 -2.35
C VAL A 231 -14.55 -27.87 -1.85
N GLN A 232 -15.89 -27.98 -1.99
CA GLN A 232 -16.82 -26.92 -1.55
C GLN A 232 -16.70 -26.56 -0.07
N VAL A 233 -16.25 -27.50 0.79
CA VAL A 233 -16.05 -27.27 2.22
C VAL A 233 -15.05 -26.14 2.49
N TYR A 234 -14.04 -25.97 1.62
CA TYR A 234 -13.02 -24.93 1.76
C TYR A 234 -13.50 -23.52 1.43
N ARG A 235 -14.74 -23.35 0.94
CA ARG A 235 -15.36 -22.02 0.77
C ARG A 235 -15.48 -21.28 2.11
N ALA A 236 -15.57 -22.00 3.22
CA ALA A 236 -15.55 -21.44 4.57
C ALA A 236 -14.12 -21.37 5.13
N GLY A 237 -13.82 -20.31 5.89
CA GLY A 237 -12.52 -20.13 6.55
C GLY A 237 -12.44 -18.80 7.31
N VAL A 238 -11.48 -18.71 8.23
CA VAL A 238 -11.21 -17.46 8.99
C VAL A 238 -10.48 -16.44 8.12
N GLU A 239 -9.53 -16.91 7.30
CA GLU A 239 -8.79 -16.11 6.33
C GLU A 239 -9.40 -16.28 4.93
N SER A 240 -9.26 -15.27 4.07
CA SER A 240 -9.77 -15.33 2.68
C SER A 240 -8.99 -16.31 1.80
N VAL A 241 -7.74 -16.61 2.17
CA VAL A 241 -6.85 -17.54 1.45
C VAL A 241 -6.71 -18.86 2.20
N LEU A 242 -6.41 -19.92 1.46
CA LEU A 242 -6.21 -21.26 2.01
C LEU A 242 -4.95 -21.34 2.89
N GLU A 243 -5.02 -22.17 3.91
CA GLU A 243 -3.89 -22.57 4.73
C GLU A 243 -3.03 -23.61 4.01
N ASP A 244 -1.74 -23.67 4.32
CA ASP A 244 -0.80 -24.61 3.69
C ASP A 244 -1.31 -26.06 3.76
N LYS A 245 -1.86 -26.49 4.90
CA LYS A 245 -2.41 -27.84 5.11
C LYS A 245 -3.64 -28.13 4.26
N GLU A 246 -4.46 -27.12 3.99
CA GLU A 246 -5.63 -27.27 3.11
C GLU A 246 -5.17 -27.43 1.66
N VAL A 247 -4.16 -26.66 1.23
CA VAL A 247 -3.56 -26.80 -0.10
C VAL A 247 -2.93 -28.19 -0.27
N GLU A 248 -2.16 -28.66 0.72
CA GLU A 248 -1.59 -30.02 0.71
C GLU A 248 -2.66 -31.10 0.54
N LYS A 249 -3.78 -30.97 1.27
CA LYS A 249 -4.89 -31.93 1.16
C LYS A 249 -5.57 -31.87 -0.21
N ILE A 250 -5.86 -30.67 -0.72
CA ILE A 250 -6.48 -30.49 -2.04
C ILE A 250 -5.59 -31.07 -3.14
N VAL A 251 -4.27 -30.81 -3.11
CA VAL A 251 -3.33 -31.37 -4.08
C VAL A 251 -3.35 -32.90 -4.04
N LYS A 252 -3.30 -33.50 -2.86
CA LYS A 252 -3.35 -34.95 -2.70
C LYS A 252 -4.66 -35.55 -3.22
N ASP A 253 -5.79 -34.90 -2.94
CA ASP A 253 -7.10 -35.32 -3.44
C ASP A 253 -7.17 -35.19 -4.97
N MET A 254 -6.57 -34.15 -5.56
CA MET A 254 -6.45 -33.99 -7.01
C MET A 254 -5.54 -35.04 -7.66
N GLU A 255 -4.44 -35.41 -7.02
CA GLU A 255 -3.54 -36.47 -7.51
C GLU A 255 -4.25 -37.81 -7.55
N SER A 256 -4.96 -38.15 -6.48
CA SER A 256 -5.77 -39.36 -6.41
C SER A 256 -6.84 -39.38 -7.51
N LEU A 257 -7.52 -38.25 -7.73
CA LEU A 257 -8.49 -38.10 -8.81
C LEU A 257 -7.84 -38.28 -10.18
N ILE A 258 -6.71 -37.62 -10.45
CA ILE A 258 -6.01 -37.69 -11.75
C ILE A 258 -5.56 -39.12 -12.07
N GLU A 259 -5.14 -39.88 -11.05
CA GLU A 259 -4.80 -41.30 -11.19
C GLU A 259 -6.05 -42.13 -11.51
N GLU A 260 -7.15 -41.90 -10.81
CA GLU A 260 -8.43 -42.60 -11.00
C GLU A 260 -9.04 -42.34 -12.39
N ILE A 261 -9.11 -41.07 -12.81
CA ILE A 261 -9.67 -40.65 -14.11
C ILE A 261 -8.64 -40.67 -15.24
N GLY A 262 -7.50 -41.34 -15.03
CA GLY A 262 -6.42 -41.44 -15.99
C GLY A 262 -6.88 -41.93 -17.38
N SER A 263 -6.01 -41.89 -18.38
CA SER A 263 -6.38 -42.37 -19.72
C SER A 263 -6.25 -43.90 -19.82
N PRO A 264 -7.34 -44.68 -19.88
CA PRO A 264 -7.24 -46.13 -20.10
C PRO A 264 -6.76 -46.44 -21.53
N SER A 265 -6.20 -47.63 -21.71
CA SER A 265 -5.77 -48.14 -23.01
C SER A 265 -6.93 -48.89 -23.67
N PHE A 266 -7.26 -48.53 -24.91
CA PHE A 266 -8.25 -49.21 -25.74
C PHE A 266 -7.56 -49.87 -26.94
N MET A 267 -8.10 -50.99 -27.41
CA MET A 267 -7.56 -51.71 -28.56
C MET A 267 -8.05 -51.12 -29.89
N ASP A 268 -9.23 -50.49 -29.91
CA ASP A 268 -9.78 -49.88 -31.11
C ASP A 268 -9.10 -48.52 -31.45
N PRO A 269 -8.43 -48.41 -32.62
CA PRO A 269 -7.80 -47.16 -33.06
C PRO A 269 -8.77 -45.98 -33.21
N SER A 270 -10.06 -46.23 -33.38
CA SER A 270 -11.11 -45.19 -33.48
C SER A 270 -11.30 -44.41 -32.18
N VAL A 271 -10.84 -44.98 -31.05
CA VAL A 271 -10.94 -44.38 -29.70
C VAL A 271 -9.82 -43.37 -29.45
N THR A 272 -8.66 -43.50 -30.11
CA THR A 272 -7.49 -42.62 -29.89
C THR A 272 -7.80 -41.13 -30.05
N PRO A 273 -8.53 -40.66 -31.09
CA PRO A 273 -8.90 -39.24 -31.20
C PRO A 273 -9.83 -38.76 -30.08
N LEU A 274 -10.70 -39.64 -29.57
CA LEU A 274 -11.60 -39.34 -28.44
C LEU A 274 -10.82 -39.23 -27.14
N LEU A 275 -9.86 -40.13 -26.91
CA LEU A 275 -8.93 -40.05 -25.78
C LEU A 275 -8.08 -38.79 -25.82
N ASN A 276 -7.59 -38.38 -26.99
CA ASN A 276 -6.84 -37.13 -27.13
C ASN A 276 -7.72 -35.91 -26.79
N PHE A 277 -9.00 -35.93 -27.18
CA PHE A 277 -9.95 -34.90 -26.80
C PHE A 277 -10.22 -34.90 -25.29
N TYR A 278 -10.46 -36.08 -24.70
CA TYR A 278 -10.62 -36.27 -23.25
C TYR A 278 -9.42 -35.71 -22.50
N ARG A 279 -8.21 -36.14 -22.87
CA ARG A 279 -6.96 -35.68 -22.27
C ARG A 279 -6.85 -34.15 -22.34
N LYS A 280 -7.08 -33.57 -23.51
CA LYS A 280 -6.93 -32.12 -23.72
C LYS A 280 -7.99 -31.27 -23.01
N LYS A 281 -9.22 -31.76 -22.88
CA LYS A 281 -10.36 -30.98 -22.38
C LYS A 281 -10.69 -31.21 -20.92
N ILE A 282 -10.29 -32.36 -20.37
CA ILE A 282 -10.59 -32.77 -19.00
C ILE A 282 -9.26 -32.93 -18.26
N LEU A 283 -8.44 -33.91 -18.63
CA LEU A 283 -7.27 -34.26 -17.84
C LEU A 283 -6.21 -33.14 -17.75
N GLU A 284 -5.86 -32.48 -18.85
CA GLU A 284 -4.82 -31.44 -18.89
C GLU A 284 -5.15 -30.18 -18.08
N PRO A 285 -6.36 -29.60 -18.15
CA PRO A 285 -6.76 -28.52 -17.25
C PRO A 285 -6.66 -28.90 -15.77
N LEU A 286 -7.09 -30.11 -15.40
CA LEU A 286 -7.01 -30.59 -14.01
C LEU A 286 -5.55 -30.74 -13.55
N ILE A 287 -4.70 -31.34 -14.40
CA ILE A 287 -3.25 -31.42 -14.16
C ILE A 287 -2.64 -30.03 -14.01
N THR A 288 -3.05 -29.06 -14.85
CA THR A 288 -2.53 -27.68 -14.79
C THR A 288 -2.90 -27.00 -13.47
N GLU A 289 -4.12 -27.18 -12.99
CA GLU A 289 -4.55 -26.63 -11.69
C GLU A 289 -3.78 -27.30 -10.54
N ARG A 290 -3.65 -28.64 -10.55
CA ARG A 290 -2.86 -29.40 -9.55
C ARG A 290 -1.40 -28.97 -9.55
N ASP A 291 -0.77 -28.92 -10.72
CA ASP A 291 0.63 -28.51 -10.89
C ASP A 291 0.85 -27.07 -10.38
N THR A 292 -0.13 -26.18 -10.60
CA THR A 292 -0.07 -24.81 -10.09
C THR A 292 -0.11 -24.78 -8.56
N LEU A 293 -0.91 -25.60 -7.90
CA LEU A 293 -0.91 -25.72 -6.43
C LEU A 293 0.36 -26.41 -5.89
N GLU A 294 0.85 -27.43 -6.58
CA GLU A 294 2.07 -28.18 -6.21
C GLU A 294 3.31 -27.28 -6.26
N VAL A 295 3.40 -26.37 -7.25
CA VAL A 295 4.45 -25.34 -7.30
C VAL A 295 4.46 -24.50 -6.03
N TYR A 296 3.30 -24.07 -5.53
CA TYR A 296 3.23 -23.30 -4.28
C TYR A 296 3.82 -24.08 -3.10
N LEU A 297 3.43 -25.34 -2.93
CA LEU A 297 3.95 -26.20 -1.86
C LEU A 297 5.46 -26.40 -1.98
N LYS A 298 5.96 -26.63 -3.20
CA LYS A 298 7.38 -26.81 -3.48
C LYS A 298 8.18 -25.54 -3.20
N VAL A 299 7.69 -24.37 -3.60
CA VAL A 299 8.28 -23.07 -3.28
C VAL A 299 8.27 -22.85 -1.77
N LYS A 300 7.15 -23.11 -1.08
CA LYS A 300 7.05 -22.91 0.37
C LYS A 300 8.02 -23.80 1.14
N LYS A 301 8.20 -25.05 0.70
CA LYS A 301 9.18 -25.98 1.27
C LYS A 301 10.61 -25.47 1.09
N PHE A 302 10.97 -25.04 -0.12
CA PHE A 302 12.31 -24.49 -0.39
C PHE A 302 12.55 -23.19 0.40
N TYR A 303 11.56 -22.29 0.44
CA TYR A 303 11.57 -21.07 1.23
C TYR A 303 11.84 -21.32 2.72
N ARG A 304 11.18 -22.32 3.32
CA ARG A 304 11.48 -22.73 4.72
C ARG A 304 12.89 -23.31 4.87
N THR A 305 13.39 -24.02 3.86
CA THR A 305 14.72 -24.64 3.91
C THR A 305 15.85 -23.61 3.92
N VAL A 306 15.66 -22.48 3.23
CA VAL A 306 16.68 -21.42 3.18
C VAL A 306 16.71 -20.54 4.44
N GLN A 307 15.64 -20.55 5.24
CA GLN A 307 15.54 -19.81 6.51
C GLN A 307 16.35 -20.50 7.61
N ASN A 308 17.62 -20.16 7.73
CA ASN A 308 18.58 -20.82 8.63
C ASN A 308 18.93 -20.02 9.89
N LYS A 309 18.31 -18.86 10.10
CA LYS A 309 18.51 -18.00 11.27
C LYS A 309 17.15 -17.60 11.85
N ALA A 310 17.10 -17.41 13.16
CA ALA A 310 15.95 -16.85 13.86
C ALA A 310 16.27 -15.46 14.40
N LEU A 311 15.26 -14.59 14.50
CA LEU A 311 15.40 -13.35 15.27
C LEU A 311 15.73 -13.67 16.74
N ASP A 312 16.41 -12.75 17.41
CA ASP A 312 16.78 -12.86 18.83
C ASP A 312 15.64 -12.44 19.78
N GLY A 313 14.51 -11.99 19.24
CA GLY A 313 13.29 -11.74 19.99
C GLY A 313 12.04 -11.73 19.10
N SER A 314 10.88 -11.88 19.74
CA SER A 314 9.56 -11.90 19.09
C SER A 314 8.71 -10.66 19.41
N ARG A 315 9.28 -9.62 20.02
CA ARG A 315 8.55 -8.39 20.34
C ARG A 315 9.36 -7.15 20.01
N ILE A 316 8.71 -6.20 19.36
CA ILE A 316 9.20 -4.82 19.22
C ILE A 316 8.36 -3.90 20.11
N VAL A 317 9.04 -3.06 20.88
CA VAL A 317 8.43 -2.01 21.70
C VAL A 317 8.92 -0.67 21.19
N ALA A 318 8.00 0.13 20.64
CA ALA A 318 8.30 1.40 20.00
C ALA A 318 7.36 2.49 20.51
N LYS A 319 7.89 3.66 20.87
CA LYS A 319 7.12 4.79 21.40
C LYS A 319 7.11 5.97 20.44
N PHE A 320 5.99 6.65 20.31
CA PHE A 320 5.92 7.89 19.53
C PHE A 320 6.86 8.95 20.12
N ARG A 321 7.72 9.52 19.27
CA ARG A 321 8.62 10.61 19.65
C ARG A 321 7.87 11.90 19.87
N THR A 322 8.35 12.73 20.80
CA THR A 322 7.88 14.12 20.92
C THR A 322 8.36 14.97 19.73
N GLU A 323 7.74 16.12 19.51
CA GLU A 323 8.15 17.03 18.44
C GLU A 323 9.59 17.56 18.65
N GLU A 324 10.03 17.73 19.90
CA GLU A 324 11.42 18.10 20.22
C GLU A 324 12.39 16.96 19.88
N GLU A 325 12.06 15.71 20.23
CA GLU A 325 12.87 14.54 19.90
C GLU A 325 13.00 14.36 18.37
N LYS A 326 11.90 14.54 17.63
CA LYS A 326 11.89 14.50 16.15
C LYS A 326 12.76 15.61 15.57
N SER A 327 12.61 16.84 16.05
CA SER A 327 13.37 18.01 15.55
C SER A 327 14.87 17.83 15.77
N ARG A 328 15.28 17.31 16.93
CA ARG A 328 16.68 17.00 17.23
C ARG A 328 17.23 15.91 16.32
N LEU A 329 16.51 14.80 16.17
CA LEU A 329 16.92 13.68 15.30
C LEU A 329 17.00 14.11 13.83
N LEU A 330 16.09 14.97 13.39
CA LEU A 330 16.07 15.51 12.04
C LEU A 330 17.31 16.35 11.77
N ARG A 331 17.66 17.24 12.71
CA ARG A 331 18.89 18.04 12.65
C ARG A 331 20.12 17.15 12.53
N GLU A 332 20.25 16.15 13.40
CA GLU A 332 21.37 15.20 13.38
C GLU A 332 21.50 14.48 12.03
N ARG A 333 20.40 13.94 11.50
CA ARG A 333 20.40 13.20 10.24
C ARG A 333 20.67 14.06 9.01
N ILE A 334 20.15 15.28 8.99
CA ILE A 334 20.46 16.24 7.92
C ILE A 334 21.94 16.57 7.93
N MET A 335 22.50 16.90 9.11
CA MET A 335 23.90 17.29 9.25
C MET A 335 24.87 16.15 8.88
N ASN A 336 24.53 14.91 9.22
CA ASN A 336 25.34 13.73 8.88
C ASN A 336 25.11 13.23 7.45
N GLY A 337 23.88 13.34 6.92
CA GLY A 337 23.48 12.80 5.62
C GLY A 337 23.79 13.71 4.44
N ILE A 338 23.75 15.03 4.64
CA ILE A 338 24.00 16.02 3.58
C ILE A 338 25.47 16.44 3.63
N LYS A 339 26.25 15.96 2.66
CA LYS A 339 27.70 16.23 2.57
C LYS A 339 28.05 17.56 1.90
N ASN A 340 27.25 17.99 0.92
CA ASN A 340 27.46 19.23 0.18
C ASN A 340 27.25 20.46 1.07
N GLU A 341 28.24 21.36 1.11
CA GLU A 341 28.23 22.57 1.96
C GLU A 341 27.18 23.62 1.55
N ARG A 342 26.85 23.73 0.25
CA ARG A 342 25.76 24.60 -0.23
C ARG A 342 24.45 24.18 0.43
N TYR A 343 24.09 22.91 0.30
CA TYR A 343 22.84 22.39 0.84
C TYR A 343 22.80 22.43 2.36
N ARG A 344 23.92 22.15 3.03
CA ARG A 344 24.00 22.20 4.50
C ARG A 344 23.70 23.60 5.04
N ARG A 345 24.28 24.65 4.44
CA ARG A 345 24.05 26.04 4.86
C ARG A 345 22.57 26.44 4.75
N ILE A 346 21.95 26.15 3.60
CA ILE A 346 20.52 26.43 3.39
C ILE A 346 19.67 25.68 4.42
N LEU A 347 19.97 24.40 4.66
CA LEU A 347 19.21 23.59 5.62
C LEU A 347 19.38 24.07 7.06
N GLU A 348 20.59 24.50 7.46
CA GLU A 348 20.87 25.07 8.78
C GLU A 348 20.00 26.29 9.08
N GLU A 349 19.85 27.20 8.11
CA GLU A 349 19.00 28.39 8.21
C GLU A 349 17.51 28.02 8.33
N LEU A 350 17.08 27.00 7.60
CA LEU A 350 15.68 26.58 7.53
C LEU A 350 15.27 25.61 8.67
N MET A 351 16.19 25.10 9.50
CA MET A 351 15.95 23.97 10.41
C MET A 351 14.72 24.09 11.32
N ASN A 352 14.35 25.30 11.71
CA ASN A 352 13.23 25.56 12.63
C ASN A 352 11.92 25.89 11.92
N GLU A 353 11.94 25.94 10.60
CA GLU A 353 10.79 26.28 9.80
C GLU A 353 9.84 25.10 9.65
N LYS A 354 8.54 25.41 9.62
CA LYS A 354 7.54 24.44 9.15
C LYS A 354 7.79 24.16 7.66
N ASP A 355 7.54 22.93 7.26
CA ASP A 355 7.69 22.46 5.88
C ASP A 355 9.13 22.64 5.33
N LEU A 356 10.13 22.31 6.16
CA LEU A 356 11.58 22.42 5.85
C LEU A 356 11.93 21.97 4.43
N ALA A 357 11.48 20.78 4.02
CA ALA A 357 11.83 20.24 2.71
C ALA A 357 11.24 21.04 1.54
N GLU A 358 10.06 21.63 1.73
CA GLU A 358 9.42 22.50 0.73
C GLU A 358 10.15 23.83 0.61
N LYS A 359 10.49 24.43 1.75
CA LYS A 359 11.27 25.68 1.76
C LYS A 359 12.66 25.48 1.17
N PHE A 360 13.31 24.36 1.46
CA PHE A 360 14.60 24.00 0.89
C PHE A 360 14.52 23.89 -0.64
N ALA A 361 13.51 23.17 -1.17
CA ALA A 361 13.29 23.07 -2.60
C ALA A 361 13.02 24.44 -3.25
N ARG A 362 12.26 25.31 -2.59
CA ARG A 362 11.97 26.66 -3.07
C ARG A 362 13.23 27.53 -3.16
N VAL A 363 14.10 27.48 -2.16
CA VAL A 363 15.36 28.25 -2.18
C VAL A 363 16.24 27.81 -3.34
N LEU A 364 16.36 26.49 -3.59
CA LEU A 364 17.14 25.98 -4.74
C LEU A 364 16.52 26.39 -6.08
N ASP A 365 15.20 26.28 -6.22
CA ASP A 365 14.49 26.72 -7.42
C ASP A 365 14.70 28.24 -7.65
N GLU A 366 14.71 29.07 -6.59
CA GLU A 366 15.00 30.52 -6.66
C GLU A 366 16.44 30.81 -7.10
N GLU A 367 17.44 30.07 -6.61
CA GLU A 367 18.84 30.21 -7.02
C GLU A 367 19.03 29.95 -8.52
N VAL A 368 18.44 28.87 -9.05
CA VAL A 368 18.51 28.55 -10.50
C VAL A 368 17.78 29.59 -11.35
N LEU A 369 16.65 30.12 -10.87
CA LEU A 369 15.92 31.17 -11.59
C LEU A 369 16.75 32.47 -11.70
N GLU A 370 17.48 32.85 -10.66
CA GLU A 370 18.40 34.00 -10.73
C GLU A 370 19.60 33.71 -11.65
N GLU A 371 20.15 32.49 -11.67
CA GLU A 371 21.19 32.12 -12.64
C GLU A 371 20.70 32.24 -14.09
N LEU A 372 19.50 31.73 -14.40
CA LEU A 372 18.89 31.85 -15.73
C LEU A 372 18.67 33.31 -16.15
N LYS A 373 18.34 34.18 -15.18
CA LYS A 373 18.20 35.62 -15.41
C LYS A 373 19.54 36.27 -15.74
N HIS A 374 20.61 35.88 -15.04
CA HIS A 374 21.98 36.29 -15.36
C HIS A 374 22.43 35.83 -16.75
N LEU A 375 21.95 34.68 -17.22
CA LEU A 375 22.16 34.17 -18.59
C LEU A 375 21.33 34.89 -19.66
N GLY A 376 20.55 35.93 -19.29
CA GLY A 376 19.81 36.77 -20.23
C GLY A 376 18.40 36.27 -20.56
N ILE A 377 17.87 35.30 -19.81
CA ILE A 377 16.47 34.85 -19.96
C ILE A 377 15.52 35.91 -19.38
N LYS A 378 14.52 36.31 -20.18
CA LYS A 378 13.52 37.32 -19.79
C LYS A 378 12.57 36.76 -18.73
N ASP A 379 12.04 37.62 -17.86
CA ASP A 379 11.13 37.22 -16.76
C ASP A 379 9.95 36.34 -17.22
N LYS A 380 9.33 36.69 -18.37
CA LYS A 380 8.22 35.92 -18.95
C LYS A 380 8.59 34.50 -19.40
N ASP A 381 9.88 34.26 -19.66
CA ASP A 381 10.44 33.01 -20.17
C ASP A 381 11.14 32.20 -19.06
N LEU A 382 11.45 32.79 -17.90
CA LEU A 382 12.17 32.14 -16.80
C LEU A 382 11.50 30.84 -16.35
N SER A 383 10.27 30.91 -15.87
CA SER A 383 9.57 29.72 -15.37
C SER A 383 9.35 28.66 -16.46
N PRO A 384 8.93 28.99 -17.70
CA PRO A 384 8.86 28.01 -18.78
C PRO A 384 10.19 27.31 -19.08
N VAL A 385 11.30 28.06 -19.16
CA VAL A 385 12.65 27.52 -19.45
C VAL A 385 13.11 26.61 -18.30
N PHE A 386 13.00 27.08 -17.06
CA PHE A 386 13.35 26.29 -15.88
C PHE A 386 12.54 24.99 -15.80
N ASN A 387 11.23 25.05 -16.08
CA ASN A 387 10.37 23.86 -16.08
C ASN A 387 10.76 22.86 -17.16
N ASP A 388 11.16 23.31 -18.36
CA ASP A 388 11.62 22.44 -19.43
C ASP A 388 12.97 21.78 -19.09
N ILE A 389 13.88 22.50 -18.43
CA ILE A 389 15.15 21.96 -17.90
C ILE A 389 14.86 20.87 -16.86
N LYS A 390 14.06 21.21 -15.83
CA LYS A 390 13.69 20.31 -14.73
C LYS A 390 12.98 19.04 -15.23
N ASP A 391 11.99 19.18 -16.13
CA ASP A 391 11.30 18.03 -16.75
C ASP A 391 12.26 17.16 -17.58
N SER A 392 13.19 17.77 -18.31
CA SER A 392 14.19 17.02 -19.10
C SER A 392 15.10 16.18 -18.19
N VAL A 393 15.63 16.79 -17.12
CA VAL A 393 16.47 16.11 -16.12
C VAL A 393 15.72 14.94 -15.48
N VAL A 394 14.49 15.16 -15.01
CA VAL A 394 13.68 14.13 -14.33
C VAL A 394 13.37 12.96 -15.28
N ARG A 395 13.04 13.23 -16.54
CA ARG A 395 12.78 12.17 -17.54
C ARG A 395 14.03 11.34 -17.84
N LEU A 396 15.19 11.98 -17.97
CA LEU A 396 16.46 11.28 -18.18
C LEU A 396 16.82 10.41 -16.99
N ALA A 397 16.67 10.92 -15.77
CA ALA A 397 16.88 10.16 -14.56
C ALA A 397 15.99 8.90 -14.56
N ASN A 398 14.68 9.06 -14.80
CA ASN A 398 13.72 7.96 -14.84
C ASN A 398 14.04 6.89 -15.90
N LEU A 399 14.51 7.28 -17.09
CA LEU A 399 14.92 6.33 -18.14
C LEU A 399 16.12 5.48 -17.71
N LEU A 400 17.07 6.07 -16.99
CA LEU A 400 18.27 5.37 -16.54
C LEU A 400 17.99 4.37 -15.42
N ILE A 401 17.02 4.67 -14.57
CA ILE A 401 16.58 3.77 -13.50
C ILE A 401 16.02 2.47 -14.05
N GLU A 402 15.26 2.52 -15.14
CA GLU A 402 14.74 1.31 -15.81
C GLU A 402 15.87 0.36 -16.26
N LYS A 403 17.08 0.89 -16.46
CA LYS A 403 18.27 0.12 -16.83
C LYS A 403 19.30 -0.03 -15.71
N GLY A 404 18.98 0.39 -14.48
CA GLY A 404 19.89 0.31 -13.33
C GLY A 404 21.15 1.18 -13.46
N LYS A 405 21.09 2.27 -14.22
CA LYS A 405 22.19 3.22 -14.44
C LYS A 405 21.95 4.54 -13.70
N ASP A 406 23.02 5.30 -13.42
CA ASP A 406 22.96 6.59 -12.74
C ASP A 406 23.26 7.75 -13.70
N LEU A 407 22.40 8.77 -13.75
CA LEU A 407 22.58 9.96 -14.60
C LEU A 407 23.84 10.75 -14.24
N LYS A 408 24.28 10.66 -12.98
CA LYS A 408 25.49 11.30 -12.49
C LYS A 408 26.74 10.88 -13.24
N ASP A 409 26.81 9.62 -13.67
CA ASP A 409 27.98 9.11 -14.39
C ASP A 409 28.04 9.68 -15.82
N TYR A 410 26.89 9.84 -16.48
CA TYR A 410 26.79 10.53 -17.78
C TYR A 410 27.19 12.00 -17.68
N PHE A 411 26.82 12.69 -16.59
CA PHE A 411 27.26 14.07 -16.33
C PHE A 411 28.77 14.19 -16.08
N LYS A 412 29.43 13.16 -15.53
CA LYS A 412 30.89 13.16 -15.32
C LYS A 412 31.67 12.91 -16.61
N GLU A 413 31.15 12.05 -17.48
CA GLU A 413 31.82 11.63 -18.72
C GLU A 413 31.66 12.64 -19.87
N SER A 414 30.82 13.66 -19.68
CA SER A 414 30.43 14.61 -20.74
C SER A 414 31.00 16.00 -20.49
N ALA A 415 31.58 16.60 -21.54
CA ALA A 415 32.13 17.95 -21.48
C ALA A 415 31.09 19.06 -21.71
N ASP A 416 30.03 18.76 -22.47
CA ASP A 416 28.94 19.67 -22.81
C ASP A 416 27.65 18.87 -23.10
N ILE A 417 26.58 19.60 -23.42
CA ILE A 417 25.26 19.03 -23.66
C ILE A 417 25.22 18.08 -24.88
N ASP A 418 26.05 18.32 -25.90
CA ASP A 418 26.07 17.50 -27.10
C ASP A 418 26.76 16.17 -26.85
N ALA A 419 27.90 16.18 -26.13
CA ALA A 419 28.57 14.99 -25.66
C ALA A 419 27.66 14.15 -24.73
N PHE A 420 26.93 14.83 -23.84
CA PHE A 420 25.97 14.22 -22.94
C PHE A 420 24.82 13.53 -23.68
N LEU A 421 24.18 14.21 -24.63
CA LEU A 421 23.13 13.59 -25.44
C LEU A 421 23.64 12.41 -26.26
N LYS A 422 24.86 12.51 -26.81
CA LYS A 422 25.46 11.42 -27.59
C LYS A 422 25.73 10.18 -26.73
N SER A 423 26.18 10.36 -25.49
CA SER A 423 26.40 9.26 -24.54
C SER A 423 25.09 8.53 -24.20
N LEU A 424 24.00 9.28 -23.98
CA LEU A 424 22.67 8.73 -23.71
C LEU A 424 22.05 8.05 -24.95
N GLU A 425 22.32 8.56 -26.15
CA GLU A 425 21.77 8.02 -27.41
C GLU A 425 22.24 6.59 -27.69
N LYS A 426 23.45 6.22 -27.24
CA LYS A 426 23.96 4.84 -27.30
C LYS A 426 23.06 3.85 -26.55
N ASP A 427 22.49 4.28 -25.42
CA ASP A 427 21.71 3.44 -24.53
C ASP A 427 20.18 3.55 -24.75
N PHE A 428 19.72 4.68 -25.29
CA PHE A 428 18.30 5.07 -25.33
C PHE A 428 17.83 5.64 -26.67
N GLY A 429 18.62 5.59 -27.75
CA GLY A 429 18.27 6.21 -29.04
C GLY A 429 16.91 5.82 -29.63
N GLY A 430 16.40 4.61 -29.32
CA GLY A 430 15.07 4.15 -29.73
C GLY A 430 13.90 4.53 -28.80
N SER A 431 14.16 5.16 -27.65
CA SER A 431 13.11 5.52 -26.68
C SER A 431 12.39 6.80 -27.11
N SER A 432 11.07 6.73 -27.24
CA SER A 432 10.22 7.90 -27.53
C SER A 432 10.37 9.02 -26.49
N SER A 433 10.55 8.64 -25.21
CA SER A 433 10.84 9.56 -24.12
C SER A 433 12.18 10.27 -24.30
N PHE A 434 13.22 9.53 -24.72
CA PHE A 434 14.53 10.13 -25.00
C PHE A 434 14.49 11.08 -26.19
N ILE A 435 13.78 10.70 -27.27
CA ILE A 435 13.58 11.56 -28.46
C ILE A 435 12.89 12.87 -28.08
N LEU A 436 11.85 12.82 -27.23
CA LEU A 436 11.16 14.01 -26.75
C LEU A 436 12.10 14.93 -25.96
N VAL A 437 12.88 14.36 -25.03
CA VAL A 437 13.85 15.12 -24.22
C VAL A 437 14.93 15.75 -25.10
N LYS A 438 15.49 15.01 -26.06
CA LYS A 438 16.45 15.52 -27.04
C LYS A 438 15.88 16.72 -27.81
N GLY A 439 14.62 16.66 -28.24
CA GLY A 439 13.93 17.78 -28.89
C GLY A 439 13.76 19.01 -27.99
N LYS A 440 13.44 18.82 -26.70
CA LYS A 440 13.36 19.92 -25.72
C LYS A 440 14.71 20.57 -25.48
N ILE A 441 15.76 19.78 -25.28
CA ILE A 441 17.12 20.29 -25.06
C ILE A 441 17.62 21.06 -26.29
N ALA A 442 17.32 20.59 -27.51
CA ALA A 442 17.63 21.33 -28.73
C ALA A 442 16.91 22.69 -28.80
N LYS A 443 15.67 22.80 -28.30
CA LYS A 443 14.95 24.08 -28.19
C LYS A 443 15.58 24.99 -27.14
N LEU A 444 16.00 24.45 -26.00
CA LEU A 444 16.69 25.19 -24.93
C LEU A 444 18.06 25.72 -25.38
N SER A 445 18.79 24.93 -26.17
CA SER A 445 20.10 25.30 -26.73
C SER A 445 20.05 26.49 -27.70
N LYS A 446 18.85 26.87 -28.17
CA LYS A 446 18.63 28.12 -28.94
C LYS A 446 18.54 29.37 -28.07
N LYS A 447 18.23 29.19 -26.78
CA LYS A 447 18.03 30.28 -25.80
C LYS A 447 19.21 30.43 -24.83
N ILE A 448 19.87 29.32 -24.50
CA ILE A 448 20.99 29.25 -23.55
C ILE A 448 22.17 28.61 -24.29
N PRO A 449 23.40 29.14 -24.18
CA PRO A 449 24.51 28.53 -24.86
C PRO A 449 24.83 27.12 -24.30
N PRO A 450 25.36 26.19 -25.14
CA PRO A 450 25.39 24.76 -24.81
C PRO A 450 26.13 24.37 -23.53
N ARG A 451 27.19 25.11 -23.16
CA ARG A 451 28.00 24.84 -21.96
C ARG A 451 27.27 25.27 -20.69
N GLU A 452 26.63 26.43 -20.73
CA GLU A 452 25.83 26.99 -19.66
C GLU A 452 24.57 26.14 -19.45
N LEU A 453 23.91 25.72 -20.53
CA LEU A 453 22.77 24.80 -20.45
C LEU A 453 23.17 23.47 -19.79
N PHE A 454 24.34 22.93 -20.15
CA PHE A 454 24.86 21.72 -19.52
C PHE A 454 25.14 21.92 -18.03
N SER A 455 25.75 23.04 -17.65
CA SER A 455 25.99 23.40 -16.24
C SER A 455 24.69 23.51 -15.44
N VAL A 456 23.72 24.28 -15.93
CA VAL A 456 22.41 24.45 -15.28
C VAL A 456 21.67 23.11 -15.18
N MET A 457 21.70 22.28 -16.23
CA MET A 457 21.09 20.94 -16.17
C MET A 457 21.72 20.04 -15.12
N LYS A 458 23.05 20.10 -14.96
CA LYS A 458 23.77 19.36 -13.94
C LYS A 458 23.42 19.86 -12.53
N GLU A 459 23.37 21.18 -12.34
CA GLU A 459 22.95 21.78 -11.07
C GLU A 459 21.53 21.39 -10.70
N VAL A 460 20.57 21.50 -11.64
CA VAL A 460 19.18 21.07 -11.43
C VAL A 460 19.10 19.57 -11.10
N PHE A 461 19.96 18.75 -11.68
CA PHE A 461 20.03 17.33 -11.32
C PHE A 461 20.51 17.12 -9.88
N ASP A 462 21.63 17.73 -9.49
CA ASP A 462 22.17 17.64 -8.13
C ASP A 462 21.16 18.19 -7.10
N ASP A 463 20.43 19.25 -7.43
CA ASP A 463 19.38 19.84 -6.59
C ASP A 463 18.17 18.90 -6.44
N VAL A 464 17.73 18.26 -7.53
CA VAL A 464 16.67 17.25 -7.48
C VAL A 464 17.09 16.05 -6.61
N GLU A 465 18.33 15.57 -6.73
CA GLU A 465 18.87 14.51 -5.86
C GLU A 465 18.85 14.94 -4.38
N ALA A 466 19.31 16.16 -4.11
CA ALA A 466 19.39 16.73 -2.76
C ALA A 466 18.00 16.89 -2.13
N ILE A 467 17.03 17.44 -2.88
CA ILE A 467 15.64 17.59 -2.45
C ILE A 467 15.04 16.21 -2.12
N SER A 468 15.23 15.21 -2.99
CA SER A 468 14.75 13.84 -2.76
C SER A 468 15.39 13.21 -1.51
N LEU A 469 16.68 13.45 -1.27
CA LEU A 469 17.37 12.98 -0.07
C LEU A 469 16.83 13.66 1.20
N VAL A 470 16.71 14.99 1.21
CA VAL A 470 16.18 15.76 2.34
C VAL A 470 14.74 15.35 2.66
N ARG A 471 13.88 15.23 1.64
CA ARG A 471 12.49 14.78 1.82
C ARG A 471 12.42 13.38 2.43
N ARG A 472 13.30 12.46 2.01
CA ARG A 472 13.38 11.12 2.60
C ARG A 472 13.83 11.18 4.06
N ILE A 473 14.91 11.90 4.35
CA ILE A 473 15.41 12.09 5.73
C ILE A 473 14.30 12.67 6.60
N TYR A 474 13.61 13.72 6.12
CA TYR A 474 12.49 14.34 6.81
C TYR A 474 11.36 13.34 7.06
N SER A 475 10.85 12.70 6.01
CA SER A 475 9.72 11.77 6.09
C SER A 475 10.03 10.57 6.98
N ASP A 476 11.22 9.95 6.82
CA ASP A 476 11.68 8.84 7.65
C ASP A 476 11.79 9.27 9.10
N THR A 477 12.33 10.45 9.38
CA THR A 477 12.55 10.92 10.75
C THR A 477 11.26 11.31 11.47
N VAL A 478 10.35 12.00 10.79
CA VAL A 478 9.06 12.44 11.36
C VAL A 478 8.16 11.23 11.66
N SER A 479 8.22 10.20 10.82
CA SER A 479 7.45 8.97 11.00
C SER A 479 8.09 7.99 11.99
N GLU A 480 9.39 8.09 12.28
CA GLU A 480 10.07 7.12 13.11
C GLU A 480 9.67 7.17 14.59
N LEU A 481 9.42 5.99 15.16
CA LEU A 481 9.18 5.77 16.58
C LEU A 481 10.51 5.50 17.30
N LYS A 482 10.57 5.92 18.56
CA LYS A 482 11.69 5.61 19.45
C LYS A 482 11.62 4.14 19.84
N LEU A 483 12.59 3.35 19.40
CA LEU A 483 12.73 1.96 19.82
C LEU A 483 13.12 1.92 21.31
N ILE A 484 12.31 1.23 22.12
CA ILE A 484 12.58 0.97 23.53
C ILE A 484 13.27 -0.40 23.67
N SER A 485 12.76 -1.40 22.95
CA SER A 485 13.33 -2.74 22.85
C SER A 485 12.91 -3.35 21.52
N ALA A 486 13.82 -4.01 20.82
CA ALA A 486 13.55 -4.68 19.55
C ALA A 486 14.60 -5.78 19.33
N PRO A 487 14.30 -6.78 18.48
CA PRO A 487 15.31 -7.71 17.98
C PRO A 487 16.47 -6.95 17.34
N SER A 488 17.71 -7.45 17.45
CA SER A 488 18.92 -6.78 16.95
C SER A 488 18.87 -6.44 15.46
N LYS A 489 18.06 -7.18 14.70
CA LYS A 489 17.86 -6.98 13.27
C LYS A 489 16.76 -5.98 12.89
N VAL A 490 16.10 -5.37 13.86
CA VAL A 490 15.12 -4.28 13.64
C VAL A 490 15.79 -2.94 13.96
N ILE A 491 16.02 -2.13 12.93
CA ILE A 491 16.74 -0.85 13.06
C ILE A 491 15.82 0.36 13.20
N ALA A 492 14.59 0.26 12.71
CA ALA A 492 13.61 1.32 12.87
C ALA A 492 12.18 0.76 12.82
N VAL A 493 11.28 1.45 13.50
CA VAL A 493 9.83 1.33 13.31
C VAL A 493 9.29 2.70 12.97
N ARG A 494 8.45 2.81 11.95
CA ARG A 494 7.90 4.08 11.47
C ARG A 494 6.40 4.02 11.35
N MET A 495 5.71 5.10 11.69
CA MET A 495 4.28 5.29 11.46
C MET A 495 4.10 6.33 10.34
N ARG A 496 3.83 5.85 9.13
CA ARG A 496 3.52 6.68 7.97
C ARG A 496 2.04 7.05 8.00
N GLY A 497 1.78 8.34 8.18
CA GLY A 497 0.42 8.82 8.38
C GLY A 497 -0.17 8.22 9.67
N SER A 498 -1.39 7.71 9.59
CA SER A 498 -2.10 7.13 10.75
C SER A 498 -2.43 5.64 10.60
N GLU A 499 -2.07 5.04 9.46
CA GLU A 499 -2.51 3.71 9.05
C GLU A 499 -1.36 2.77 8.72
N ASN A 500 -0.18 3.27 8.33
CA ASN A 500 0.89 2.40 7.84
C ASN A 500 2.04 2.33 8.85
N LEU A 501 2.20 1.17 9.46
CA LEU A 501 3.29 0.85 10.36
C LEU A 501 4.39 0.09 9.60
N GLU A 502 5.55 0.71 9.45
CA GLU A 502 6.72 0.11 8.80
C GLU A 502 7.69 -0.45 9.84
N ILE A 503 8.20 -1.66 9.60
CA ILE A 503 9.30 -2.27 10.34
C ILE A 503 10.48 -2.37 9.37
N VAL A 504 11.61 -1.77 9.76
CA VAL A 504 12.82 -1.71 8.94
C VAL A 504 13.85 -2.67 9.50
N PHE A 505 14.29 -3.61 8.67
CA PHE A 505 15.27 -4.63 9.02
C PHE A 505 16.69 -4.27 8.55
N ASP A 506 17.69 -4.77 9.27
CA ASP A 506 19.11 -4.63 8.94
C ASP A 506 19.59 -5.76 8.04
N GLY A 507 19.67 -5.49 6.73
CA GLY A 507 20.23 -6.42 5.74
C GLY A 507 19.44 -7.72 5.58
N ILE A 508 18.13 -7.70 5.87
CA ILE A 508 17.21 -8.82 5.69
C ILE A 508 16.07 -8.36 4.79
N ASP A 509 15.71 -9.18 3.80
CA ASP A 509 14.54 -8.94 2.97
C ASP A 509 13.24 -9.20 3.75
N LYS A 510 12.27 -8.30 3.61
CA LYS A 510 10.95 -8.31 4.27
C LYS A 510 10.14 -9.56 3.95
N VAL A 511 10.42 -10.19 2.81
CA VAL A 511 9.69 -11.38 2.34
C VAL A 511 9.69 -12.48 3.39
N PHE A 512 10.78 -12.60 4.17
CA PHE A 512 10.92 -13.56 5.27
C PHE A 512 9.96 -13.34 6.44
N PHE A 513 9.28 -12.20 6.46
CA PHE A 513 8.37 -11.79 7.52
C PHE A 513 6.97 -11.50 6.96
N GLU A 514 6.73 -11.68 5.66
CA GLU A 514 5.42 -11.39 5.06
C GLU A 514 4.36 -12.47 5.40
N ASP A 515 4.79 -13.69 5.73
CA ASP A 515 3.92 -14.80 6.15
C ASP A 515 3.71 -14.89 7.67
N GLU A 516 4.33 -13.99 8.43
CA GLU A 516 4.22 -13.92 9.88
C GLU A 516 2.90 -13.26 10.32
N LYS A 517 2.37 -13.66 11.48
CA LYS A 517 1.19 -13.01 12.08
C LYS A 517 1.62 -11.93 13.05
N TYR A 518 0.95 -10.78 12.98
CA TYR A 518 1.28 -9.61 13.78
C TYR A 518 0.16 -9.26 14.74
N PHE A 519 0.51 -9.15 16.03
CA PHE A 519 -0.39 -8.64 17.05
C PHE A 519 0.14 -7.31 17.57
N VAL A 520 -0.62 -6.24 17.34
CA VAL A 520 -0.23 -4.89 17.75
C VAL A 520 -1.09 -4.43 18.90
N ARG A 521 -0.45 -3.94 19.96
CA ARG A 521 -1.11 -3.33 21.13
C ARG A 521 -0.55 -1.93 21.36
N ALA A 522 -1.43 -0.98 21.57
CA ALA A 522 -1.08 0.39 21.91
C ALA A 522 -1.39 0.65 23.39
N LYS A 523 -0.41 1.10 24.16
CA LYS A 523 -0.59 1.56 25.55
C LYS A 523 -0.40 3.07 25.67
N PHE A 524 -1.20 3.69 26.51
CA PHE A 524 -1.26 5.13 26.70
C PHE A 524 -1.07 5.48 28.17
N SER A 525 -0.27 6.51 28.44
CA SER A 525 -0.22 7.18 29.73
C SER A 525 -1.51 7.98 29.98
N LEU A 526 -1.75 8.39 31.23
CA LEU A 526 -2.95 9.16 31.60
C LEU A 526 -3.10 10.46 30.77
N GLY A 527 -2.00 11.18 30.54
CA GLY A 527 -2.00 12.38 29.69
C GLY A 527 -2.31 12.07 28.23
N GLU A 528 -1.85 10.93 27.72
CA GLU A 528 -2.15 10.49 26.36
C GLU A 528 -3.60 10.04 26.21
N VAL A 529 -4.18 9.36 27.22
CA VAL A 529 -5.61 9.04 27.25
C VAL A 529 -6.43 10.32 27.19
N PHE A 530 -6.14 11.29 28.06
CA PHE A 530 -6.81 12.58 28.03
C PHE A 530 -6.71 13.25 26.65
N ALA A 531 -5.53 13.24 26.04
CA ALA A 531 -5.33 13.83 24.73
C ALA A 531 -6.02 13.04 23.58
N ASN A 532 -6.20 11.72 23.72
CA ASN A 532 -6.98 10.91 22.77
C ASN A 532 -8.47 11.26 22.83
N ILE A 533 -9.02 11.49 24.02
CA ILE A 533 -10.45 11.86 24.21
C ILE A 533 -10.81 13.11 23.40
N PHE A 534 -9.94 14.13 23.44
CA PHE A 534 -10.19 15.39 22.73
C PHE A 534 -9.64 15.43 21.30
N GLN A 535 -9.12 14.31 20.78
CA GLN A 535 -8.45 14.32 19.48
C GLN A 535 -9.40 14.70 18.34
N ASN A 536 -10.66 14.25 18.38
CA ASN A 536 -11.67 14.59 17.38
C ASN A 536 -11.90 16.10 17.28
N TYR A 537 -11.83 16.84 18.40
CA TYR A 537 -11.95 18.30 18.41
C TYR A 537 -10.72 18.98 17.79
N VAL A 538 -9.53 18.45 18.04
CA VAL A 538 -8.29 18.95 17.43
C VAL A 538 -8.31 18.71 15.92
N ASP A 539 -8.73 17.52 15.49
CA ASP A 539 -8.85 17.16 14.08
C ASP A 539 -9.91 18.04 13.39
N ALA A 540 -11.07 18.24 14.02
CA ALA A 540 -12.10 19.15 13.54
C ALA A 540 -11.56 20.59 13.43
N TRP A 541 -10.89 21.11 14.46
CA TRP A 541 -10.35 22.47 14.44
C TRP A 541 -9.32 22.70 13.33
N LYS A 542 -8.54 21.67 12.98
CA LYS A 542 -7.54 21.72 11.90
C LYS A 542 -8.12 21.47 10.52
N SER A 543 -9.33 20.92 10.41
CA SER A 543 -9.95 20.61 9.11
C SER A 543 -10.31 21.85 8.27
N ALA A 544 -10.49 23.00 8.90
CA ALA A 544 -10.77 24.27 8.25
C ALA A 544 -10.22 25.45 9.05
N PRO A 545 -9.99 26.64 8.44
CA PRO A 545 -9.54 27.83 9.15
C PRO A 545 -10.70 28.47 9.97
N PHE A 546 -11.26 27.73 10.93
CA PHE A 546 -12.40 28.14 11.75
C PHE A 546 -12.15 29.47 12.47
N ALA A 547 -10.93 29.70 12.97
CA ALA A 547 -10.57 30.98 13.59
C ALA A 547 -10.81 32.17 12.64
N ARG A 548 -10.47 32.02 11.35
CA ARG A 548 -10.72 33.04 10.33
C ARG A 548 -12.20 33.18 10.03
N TYR A 549 -12.94 32.07 9.98
CA TYR A 549 -14.40 32.11 9.76
C TYR A 549 -15.12 32.81 10.91
N TYR A 550 -14.81 32.45 12.15
CA TYR A 550 -15.38 33.11 13.33
C TYR A 550 -15.04 34.59 13.37
N MET A 551 -13.78 34.96 13.08
CA MET A 551 -13.39 36.37 13.05
C MET A 551 -14.18 37.15 11.99
N ASN A 552 -14.33 36.60 10.78
CA ASN A 552 -15.15 37.22 9.74
C ASN A 552 -16.60 37.36 10.19
N THR A 553 -17.18 36.34 10.83
CA THR A 553 -18.55 36.39 11.35
C THR A 553 -18.70 37.45 12.44
N VAL A 554 -17.75 37.57 13.37
CA VAL A 554 -17.76 38.62 14.39
C VAL A 554 -17.71 40.00 13.75
N ILE A 555 -16.82 40.22 12.79
CA ILE A 555 -16.71 41.50 12.07
C ILE A 555 -18.03 41.84 11.38
N VAL A 556 -18.63 40.89 10.65
CA VAL A 556 -19.90 41.10 9.93
C VAL A 556 -21.04 41.37 10.92
N ALA A 557 -21.21 40.52 11.94
CA ALA A 557 -22.29 40.66 12.91
C ALA A 557 -22.20 41.98 13.67
N THR A 558 -21.02 42.34 14.18
CA THR A 558 -20.81 43.61 14.89
C THR A 558 -21.05 44.81 13.99
N THR A 559 -20.56 44.78 12.74
CA THR A 559 -20.78 45.87 11.78
C THR A 559 -22.27 46.04 11.47
N THR A 560 -22.97 44.94 11.17
CA THR A 560 -24.41 44.96 10.87
C THR A 560 -25.22 45.47 12.05
N THR A 561 -24.96 44.98 13.28
CA THR A 561 -25.67 45.45 14.48
C THR A 561 -25.45 46.95 14.72
N ILE A 562 -24.22 47.46 14.57
CA ILE A 562 -23.95 48.89 14.74
C ILE A 562 -24.72 49.71 13.70
N LEU A 563 -24.64 49.32 12.42
CA LEU A 563 -25.35 50.03 11.35
C LEU A 563 -26.87 49.97 11.53
N GLU A 564 -27.41 48.82 11.93
CA GLU A 564 -28.84 48.64 12.16
C GLU A 564 -29.34 49.48 13.33
N VAL A 565 -28.60 49.56 14.45
CA VAL A 565 -28.94 50.45 15.57
C VAL A 565 -28.94 51.91 15.14
N ILE A 566 -27.92 52.35 14.38
CA ILE A 566 -27.84 53.72 13.86
C ILE A 566 -29.05 54.00 12.96
N ILE A 567 -29.29 53.15 11.95
CA ILE A 567 -30.35 53.35 10.97
C ILE A 567 -31.72 53.27 11.61
N ALA A 568 -31.97 52.34 12.54
CA ALA A 568 -33.25 52.18 13.22
C ALA A 568 -33.53 53.29 14.24
N SER A 569 -32.50 53.87 14.85
CA SER A 569 -32.66 54.99 15.80
C SER A 569 -33.21 56.26 15.12
N MET A 570 -32.88 56.49 13.85
CA MET A 570 -33.33 57.67 13.09
C MET A 570 -34.87 57.73 12.92
N PRO A 571 -35.55 56.71 12.35
CA PRO A 571 -37.00 56.67 12.29
C PRO A 571 -37.62 56.48 13.67
N ALA A 572 -37.00 55.75 14.61
CA ALA A 572 -37.53 55.62 15.97
C ALA A 572 -37.64 56.99 16.68
N PHE A 573 -36.67 57.89 16.48
CA PHE A 573 -36.73 59.27 16.95
C PHE A 573 -37.83 60.08 16.25
N ALA A 574 -37.95 59.96 14.92
CA ALA A 574 -39.02 60.61 14.18
C ALA A 574 -40.39 60.14 14.70
N PHE A 575 -40.58 58.83 14.88
CA PHE A 575 -41.78 58.25 15.49
C PHE A 575 -41.98 58.71 16.92
N SER A 576 -40.96 58.81 17.77
CA SER A 576 -41.17 59.22 19.17
C SER A 576 -41.64 60.68 19.31
N ILE A 577 -41.22 61.58 18.42
CA ILE A 577 -41.53 63.02 18.53
C ILE A 577 -42.67 63.47 17.61
N LEU A 578 -42.71 63.03 16.36
CA LEU A 578 -43.69 63.50 15.39
C LEU A 578 -45.05 62.80 15.57
N LYS A 579 -46.15 63.55 15.45
CA LYS A 579 -47.51 63.01 15.47
C LYS A 579 -47.88 62.54 14.07
N PHE A 580 -47.76 61.24 13.82
CA PHE A 580 -48.18 60.64 12.55
C PHE A 580 -49.70 60.40 12.55
N PRO A 581 -50.38 60.59 11.41
CA PRO A 581 -51.79 60.27 11.27
C PRO A 581 -51.98 58.74 11.41
N GLY A 582 -52.83 58.32 12.35
CA GLY A 582 -53.05 56.91 12.70
C GLY A 582 -52.39 56.44 14.01
N ARG A 583 -51.79 57.37 14.78
CA ARG A 583 -51.57 57.19 16.21
C ARG A 583 -52.85 57.29 17.03
#